data_AF-A0A521WC87-F1
#
_entry.id   AF-A0A521WC87-F1
#
_cell.length_a   1.000
_cell.length_b   1.000
_cell.length_c   1.000
_cell.angle_alpha   90.00
_cell.angle_beta   90.00
_cell.angle_gamma   90.00
#
_symmetry.space_group_name_H-M   'P 1'
#
loop_
_entity.id
_entity.type
_entity.pdbx_description
1 polymer ?
#
loop_
_entity_poly.entity_id
_entity_poly.type
_entity_poly.pdbx_seq_one_letter_code
_entity_poly.pdbx_strand_id
1 'polypeptide(L)'
;LMKQDPALPRRHDLRRLRFIASVGEPLNPEGVVWGQQVLGLPFHDNWWQTETGGIMIANFAAMDIRPGSMGRPLPGIEAAIVRREADGGVTVLEAPEQQGELALRAGWPSMFRGYLHEDERYRKCFAGGWYLSGDLARRDADGYFWFVGRADDVIKSAGHLIGPFEVESALMEHPAVAEAGVIGIPDPIAGEAVKAFVALKPGHEPSEELRRDILALARRRLGPAVAPRAIDFRPGLPKTRSGKIMRRLLRARELGLPEGDLSTLESEQ
;
A
#
# COMPACT_ATOMS: atom_id res chain seq x y z
N LEU A 1 -9.18 -11.39 -9.85
CA LEU A 1 -9.49 -11.10 -11.27
C LEU A 1 -8.23 -10.93 -12.11
N MET A 2 -7.26 -10.10 -11.71
CA MET A 2 -6.02 -9.90 -12.48
C MET A 2 -5.14 -11.16 -12.64
N LYS A 3 -5.30 -12.16 -11.75
CA LYS A 3 -4.62 -13.47 -11.86
C LYS A 3 -5.30 -14.44 -12.84
N GLN A 4 -6.51 -14.13 -13.27
CA GLN A 4 -7.31 -14.97 -14.15
C GLN A 4 -7.16 -14.46 -15.58
N ASP A 5 -7.54 -15.29 -16.56
CA ASP A 5 -7.54 -14.91 -17.96
C ASP A 5 -8.30 -13.57 -18.17
N PRO A 6 -7.66 -12.52 -18.73
CA PRO A 6 -8.32 -11.26 -19.07
C PRO A 6 -9.52 -11.40 -20.02
N ALA A 7 -9.67 -12.53 -20.72
CA ALA A 7 -10.85 -12.82 -21.53
C ALA A 7 -12.07 -13.24 -20.69
N LEU A 8 -11.90 -13.63 -19.42
CA LEU A 8 -12.99 -14.12 -18.57
C LEU A 8 -14.14 -13.11 -18.43
N PRO A 9 -13.91 -11.81 -18.14
CA PRO A 9 -14.99 -10.84 -18.05
C PRO A 9 -15.77 -10.68 -19.36
N ARG A 10 -15.14 -10.91 -20.52
CA ARG A 10 -15.79 -10.83 -21.83
C ARG A 10 -16.81 -11.95 -22.07
N ARG A 11 -16.82 -12.99 -21.24
CA ARG A 11 -17.82 -14.07 -21.29
C ARG A 11 -19.15 -13.68 -20.62
N HIS A 12 -19.22 -12.51 -20.00
CA HIS A 12 -20.39 -12.03 -19.28
C HIS A 12 -20.90 -10.70 -19.85
N ASP A 13 -22.20 -10.44 -19.72
CA ASP A 13 -22.79 -9.15 -20.07
C ASP A 13 -22.60 -8.14 -18.92
N LEU A 14 -21.62 -7.25 -19.07
CA LEU A 14 -21.29 -6.20 -18.09
C LEU A 14 -21.81 -4.82 -18.48
N ARG A 15 -22.74 -4.70 -19.46
CA ARG A 15 -23.22 -3.39 -19.96
C ARG A 15 -23.90 -2.50 -18.90
N ARG A 16 -24.32 -3.07 -17.77
CA ARG A 16 -24.92 -2.32 -16.64
C ARG A 16 -23.89 -1.87 -15.60
N LEU A 17 -22.63 -2.29 -15.71
CA LEU A 17 -21.55 -1.84 -14.82
C LEU A 17 -21.24 -0.38 -15.14
N ARG A 18 -21.31 0.48 -14.13
CA ARG A 18 -21.16 1.94 -14.28
C ARG A 18 -20.06 2.55 -13.42
N PHE A 19 -19.61 1.83 -12.40
CA PHE A 19 -18.64 2.31 -11.43
C PHE A 19 -17.93 1.11 -10.81
N ILE A 20 -16.62 1.22 -10.64
CA ILE A 20 -15.80 0.20 -10.03
C ILE A 20 -14.94 0.87 -8.97
N ALA A 21 -14.93 0.34 -7.76
CA ALA A 21 -14.13 0.85 -6.65
C ALA A 21 -13.17 -0.21 -6.12
N SER A 22 -12.00 0.23 -5.68
CA SER A 22 -11.08 -0.55 -4.85
C SER A 22 -11.11 0.00 -3.43
N VAL A 23 -10.89 -0.88 -2.45
CA VAL A 23 -10.91 -0.50 -1.03
C VAL A 23 -10.11 -1.48 -0.18
N GLY A 24 -9.48 -0.95 0.87
CA GLY A 24 -8.89 -1.73 1.97
C GLY A 24 -7.42 -2.06 1.82
N GLU A 25 -6.88 -2.07 0.60
CA GLU A 25 -5.44 -2.14 0.31
C GLU A 25 -5.05 -1.09 -0.71
N PRO A 26 -3.78 -0.65 -0.71
CA PRO A 26 -3.29 0.26 -1.74
C PRO A 26 -3.50 -0.33 -3.14
N LEU A 27 -4.11 0.46 -4.03
CA LEU A 27 -4.41 0.03 -5.39
C LEU A 27 -3.19 0.18 -6.29
N ASN A 28 -2.63 -0.95 -6.75
CA ASN A 28 -1.55 -0.94 -7.73
C ASN A 28 -2.01 -0.22 -9.02
N PRO A 29 -1.20 0.69 -9.59
CA PRO A 29 -1.45 1.31 -10.90
C PRO A 29 -1.90 0.34 -12.00
N GLU A 30 -1.33 -0.86 -12.05
CA GLU A 30 -1.68 -1.90 -13.02
C GLU A 30 -3.17 -2.31 -12.91
N GLY A 31 -3.74 -2.31 -11.70
CA GLY A 31 -5.16 -2.62 -11.49
C GLY A 31 -6.08 -1.61 -12.15
N VAL A 32 -5.72 -0.31 -12.09
CA VAL A 32 -6.46 0.76 -12.76
C VAL A 32 -6.41 0.59 -14.28
N VAL A 33 -5.22 0.34 -14.82
CA VAL A 33 -4.99 0.12 -16.25
C VAL A 33 -5.74 -1.13 -16.74
N TRP A 34 -5.63 -2.24 -16.01
CA TRP A 34 -6.33 -3.48 -16.31
C TRP A 34 -7.85 -3.29 -16.31
N GLY A 35 -8.39 -2.57 -15.31
CA GLY A 35 -9.82 -2.25 -15.26
C GLY A 35 -10.27 -1.52 -16.52
N GLN A 36 -9.54 -0.49 -16.92
CA GLN A 36 -9.83 0.27 -18.13
C GLN A 36 -9.78 -0.61 -19.39
N GLN A 37 -8.78 -1.48 -19.53
CA GLN A 37 -8.58 -2.31 -20.71
C GLN A 37 -9.54 -3.50 -20.82
N VAL A 38 -9.90 -4.10 -19.68
CA VAL A 38 -10.65 -5.35 -19.63
C VAL A 38 -12.13 -5.12 -19.34
N LEU A 39 -12.45 -4.18 -18.44
CA LEU A 39 -13.82 -3.87 -18.02
C LEU A 39 -14.36 -2.59 -18.65
N GLY A 40 -13.52 -1.83 -19.37
CA GLY A 40 -13.90 -0.55 -19.98
C GLY A 40 -14.02 0.60 -18.97
N LEU A 41 -13.71 0.36 -17.69
CA LEU A 41 -13.83 1.32 -16.60
C LEU A 41 -12.64 1.18 -15.65
N PRO A 42 -12.03 2.29 -15.22
CA PRO A 42 -10.94 2.24 -14.27
C PRO A 42 -11.47 1.97 -12.85
N PHE A 43 -10.63 1.39 -11.98
CA PHE A 43 -10.94 1.29 -10.56
C PHE A 43 -10.74 2.65 -9.89
N HIS A 44 -11.74 3.09 -9.11
CA HIS A 44 -11.66 4.25 -8.24
C HIS A 44 -11.11 3.81 -6.87
N ASP A 45 -9.91 4.28 -6.52
CA ASP A 45 -9.35 4.00 -5.19
C ASP A 45 -10.09 4.78 -4.10
N ASN A 46 -10.27 4.15 -2.93
CA ASN A 46 -10.92 4.72 -1.76
C ASN A 46 -10.12 4.37 -0.51
N TRP A 47 -9.50 5.39 0.07
CA TRP A 47 -8.74 5.26 1.31
C TRP A 47 -9.60 5.62 2.53
N TRP A 48 -9.52 4.74 3.54
CA TRP A 48 -10.10 4.91 4.87
C TRP A 48 -9.57 3.85 5.84
N GLN A 49 -9.95 4.00 7.11
CA GLN A 49 -9.64 3.07 8.19
C GLN A 49 -10.87 2.80 9.04
N THR A 50 -10.86 1.73 9.83
CA THR A 50 -11.94 1.43 10.78
C THR A 50 -12.24 2.64 11.68
N GLU A 51 -11.20 3.31 12.17
CA GLU A 51 -11.24 4.50 13.02
C GLU A 51 -11.90 5.72 12.36
N THR A 52 -11.86 5.77 11.03
CA THR A 52 -12.46 6.87 10.26
C THR A 52 -13.96 6.68 10.06
N GLY A 53 -14.46 5.43 10.19
CA GLY A 53 -15.87 5.06 10.05
C GLY A 53 -16.41 5.06 8.60
N GLY A 54 -15.67 5.62 7.64
CA GLY A 54 -16.06 5.66 6.24
C GLY A 54 -14.95 6.24 5.35
N ILE A 55 -15.21 6.32 4.04
CA ILE A 55 -14.26 6.82 3.03
C ILE A 55 -13.81 8.24 3.40
N MET A 56 -12.51 8.53 3.28
CA MET A 56 -11.94 9.85 3.61
C MET A 56 -11.30 10.52 2.39
N ILE A 57 -10.55 9.76 1.59
CA ILE A 57 -9.91 10.22 0.36
C ILE A 57 -10.32 9.25 -0.74
N ALA A 58 -10.77 9.78 -1.88
CA ALA A 58 -11.22 8.94 -2.98
C ALA A 58 -10.98 9.57 -4.36
N ASN A 59 -10.95 8.72 -5.37
CA ASN A 59 -11.14 9.14 -6.75
C ASN A 59 -12.64 9.28 -7.03
N PHE A 60 -13.15 10.51 -7.20
CA PHE A 60 -14.58 10.70 -7.49
C PHE A 60 -14.93 10.28 -8.92
N ALA A 61 -16.20 9.96 -9.16
CA ALA A 61 -16.70 9.58 -10.49
C ALA A 61 -16.43 10.63 -11.58
N ALA A 62 -16.30 11.91 -11.21
CA ALA A 62 -16.07 13.03 -12.11
C ALA A 62 -14.59 13.47 -12.22
N MET A 63 -13.67 12.76 -11.56
CA MET A 63 -12.25 13.11 -11.55
C MET A 63 -11.45 12.27 -12.53
N ASP A 64 -10.37 12.87 -13.05
CA ASP A 64 -9.32 12.10 -13.70
C ASP A 64 -8.66 11.16 -12.68
N ILE A 65 -8.62 9.86 -13.01
CA ILE A 65 -7.98 8.86 -12.17
C ILE A 65 -6.50 8.79 -12.53
N ARG A 66 -5.65 9.07 -11.55
CA ARG A 66 -4.21 8.88 -11.65
C ARG A 66 -3.87 7.50 -11.11
N PRO A 67 -3.40 6.55 -11.93
CA PRO A 67 -3.04 5.21 -11.46
C PRO A 67 -2.07 5.26 -10.28
N GLY A 68 -2.46 4.65 -9.15
CA GLY A 68 -1.68 4.66 -7.90
C GLY A 68 -1.99 5.81 -6.93
N SER A 69 -2.85 6.76 -7.30
CA SER A 69 -3.32 7.80 -6.40
C SER A 69 -4.61 7.40 -5.68
N MET A 70 -4.69 7.76 -4.40
CA MET A 70 -5.91 7.63 -3.59
C MET A 70 -6.98 8.66 -3.99
N GLY A 71 -6.63 9.66 -4.79
CA GLY A 71 -7.52 10.75 -5.19
C GLY A 71 -7.43 11.95 -4.24
N ARG A 72 -8.58 12.56 -3.93
CA ARG A 72 -8.68 13.79 -3.13
C ARG A 72 -9.60 13.60 -1.91
N PRO A 73 -9.45 14.40 -0.85
CA PRO A 73 -10.32 14.32 0.33
C PRO A 73 -11.78 14.56 -0.03
N LEU A 74 -12.70 13.80 0.57
CA LEU A 74 -14.14 14.02 0.42
C LEU A 74 -14.55 15.43 0.92
N PRO A 75 -15.66 15.98 0.42
CA PRO A 75 -16.19 17.23 0.95
C PRO A 75 -16.37 17.18 2.47
N GLY A 76 -15.82 18.17 3.17
CA GLY A 76 -15.83 18.24 4.64
C GLY A 76 -14.71 17.48 5.35
N ILE A 77 -13.85 16.76 4.60
CA ILE A 77 -12.64 16.14 5.12
C ILE A 77 -11.44 17.02 4.79
N GLU A 78 -10.77 17.52 5.82
CA GLU A 78 -9.49 18.23 5.68
C GLU A 78 -8.36 17.23 5.92
N ALA A 79 -7.56 16.97 4.89
CA ALA A 79 -6.39 16.09 4.96
C ALA A 79 -5.10 16.86 4.70
N ALA A 80 -4.04 16.48 5.40
CA ALA A 80 -2.71 17.07 5.30
C ALA A 80 -1.63 15.98 5.33
N ILE A 81 -0.46 16.33 4.80
CA ILE A 81 0.78 15.60 5.07
C ILE A 81 1.49 16.33 6.19
N VAL A 82 1.83 15.61 7.26
CA VAL A 82 2.48 16.20 8.44
C VAL A 82 3.78 15.50 8.77
N ARG A 83 4.66 16.22 9.46
CA ARG A 83 5.85 15.67 10.12
C ARG A 83 5.67 15.77 11.63
N ARG A 84 6.01 14.70 12.35
CA ARG A 84 6.10 14.72 13.82
C ARG A 84 7.33 15.49 14.26
N GLU A 85 7.14 16.35 15.24
CA GLU A 85 8.21 17.10 15.88
C GLU A 85 8.66 16.40 17.18
N ALA A 86 9.86 16.72 17.65
CA ALA A 86 10.47 16.07 18.82
C ALA A 86 9.70 16.33 20.13
N ASP A 87 8.92 17.41 20.19
CA ASP A 87 8.07 17.78 21.32
C ASP A 87 6.69 17.08 21.31
N GLY A 88 6.45 16.20 20.33
CA GLY A 88 5.16 15.51 20.16
C GLY A 88 4.13 16.30 19.36
N GLY A 89 4.47 17.51 18.90
CA GLY A 89 3.67 18.28 17.96
C GLY A 89 3.74 17.75 16.53
N VAL A 90 3.01 18.42 15.64
CA VAL A 90 3.04 18.13 14.19
C VAL A 90 3.11 19.43 13.39
N THR A 91 3.91 19.41 12.34
CA THR A 91 4.04 20.49 11.36
C THR A 91 3.45 20.03 10.03
N VAL A 92 2.59 20.86 9.42
CA VAL A 92 2.05 20.59 8.08
C VAL A 92 3.13 20.84 7.03
N LEU A 93 3.30 19.86 6.14
CA LEU A 93 4.21 19.94 4.99
C LEU A 93 3.45 20.56 3.81
N GLU A 94 3.63 21.86 3.61
CA GLU A 94 2.86 22.62 2.60
C GLU A 94 3.34 22.37 1.17
N ALA A 95 4.65 22.16 0.99
CA ALA A 95 5.22 22.00 -0.34
C ALA A 95 4.79 20.66 -0.96
N PRO A 96 4.51 20.63 -2.27
CA PRO A 96 4.11 19.41 -2.96
C PRO A 96 5.25 18.38 -2.95
N GLU A 97 4.88 17.11 -3.17
CA GLU A 97 5.78 15.95 -3.25
C GLU A 97 6.50 15.59 -1.95
N GLN A 98 6.31 16.36 -0.87
CA GLN A 98 6.86 16.00 0.43
C GLN A 98 6.14 14.78 1.00
N GLN A 99 6.93 13.82 1.47
CA GLN A 99 6.44 12.64 2.17
C GLN A 99 6.35 12.90 3.67
N GLY A 100 5.27 12.42 4.28
CA GLY A 100 5.03 12.52 5.71
C GLY A 100 3.85 11.65 6.13
N GLU A 101 3.45 11.78 7.39
CA GLU A 101 2.29 11.07 7.92
C GLU A 101 1.01 11.72 7.38
N LEU A 102 0.08 10.89 6.92
CA LEU A 102 -1.25 11.32 6.52
C LEU A 102 -2.05 11.67 7.77
N ALA A 103 -2.59 12.88 7.79
CA ALA A 103 -3.35 13.41 8.90
C ALA A 103 -4.70 13.95 8.44
N LEU A 104 -5.72 13.78 9.28
CA LEU A 104 -7.07 14.33 9.07
C LEU A 104 -7.41 15.31 10.19
N ARG A 105 -8.00 16.46 9.87
CA ARG A 105 -8.46 17.40 10.91
C ARG A 105 -9.52 16.69 11.74
N ALA A 106 -9.31 16.60 13.05
CA ALA A 106 -10.25 15.92 13.93
C ALA A 106 -11.62 16.63 13.95
N GLY A 107 -12.69 15.86 14.09
CA GLY A 107 -14.06 16.40 14.20
C GLY A 107 -15.01 16.04 13.06
N TRP A 108 -14.63 15.14 12.14
CA TRP A 108 -15.57 14.66 11.12
C TRP A 108 -16.69 13.78 11.73
N PRO A 109 -17.86 13.67 11.07
CA PRO A 109 -19.04 13.05 11.68
C PRO A 109 -18.90 11.58 12.07
N SER A 110 -18.19 10.78 11.26
CA SER A 110 -18.03 9.33 11.46
C SER A 110 -16.81 8.94 12.30
N MET A 111 -16.14 9.90 12.94
CA MET A 111 -14.94 9.64 13.74
C MET A 111 -15.25 8.68 14.90
N PHE A 112 -14.47 7.62 15.01
CA PHE A 112 -14.48 6.73 16.16
C PHE A 112 -14.36 7.49 17.49
N ARG A 113 -14.92 6.91 18.55
CA ARG A 113 -15.00 7.56 19.87
C ARG A 113 -13.91 7.16 20.85
N GLY A 114 -13.20 6.07 20.56
CA GLY A 114 -12.25 5.47 21.46
C GLY A 114 -11.99 4.01 21.12
N TYR A 115 -10.91 3.47 21.65
CA TYR A 115 -10.71 2.03 21.75
C TYR A 115 -11.25 1.57 23.09
N LEU A 116 -12.01 0.47 23.10
CA LEU A 116 -12.62 -0.06 24.32
C LEU A 116 -11.54 -0.38 25.35
N HIS A 117 -11.58 0.29 26.51
CA HIS A 117 -10.62 0.16 27.61
C HIS A 117 -9.16 0.58 27.27
N GLU A 118 -8.93 1.27 26.15
CA GLU A 118 -7.61 1.70 25.68
C GLU A 118 -7.56 3.22 25.40
N ASP A 119 -7.93 4.03 26.40
CA ASP A 119 -7.96 5.50 26.27
C ASP A 119 -6.61 6.11 25.90
N GLU A 120 -5.51 5.58 26.42
CA GLU A 120 -4.17 6.08 26.09
C GLU A 120 -3.84 5.88 24.62
N ARG A 121 -4.21 4.73 24.05
CA ARG A 121 -4.02 4.44 22.62
C ARG A 121 -4.84 5.41 21.78
N TYR A 122 -6.09 5.66 22.17
CA TYR A 122 -6.94 6.64 21.49
C TYR A 122 -6.31 8.03 21.49
N ARG A 123 -5.82 8.51 22.64
CA ARG A 123 -5.16 9.83 22.73
C ARG A 123 -3.90 9.93 21.87
N LYS A 124 -3.12 8.85 21.76
CA LYS A 124 -1.90 8.80 20.92
C LYS A 124 -2.17 8.91 19.41
N CYS A 125 -3.40 8.66 18.98
CA CYS A 125 -3.82 8.89 17.59
C CYS A 125 -3.94 10.37 17.23
N PHE A 126 -3.84 11.31 18.18
CA PHE A 126 -4.04 12.72 17.91
C PHE A 126 -2.86 13.58 18.34
N ALA A 127 -2.53 14.59 17.52
CA ALA A 127 -1.57 15.63 17.85
C ALA A 127 -1.92 16.93 17.13
N GLY A 128 -1.85 18.08 17.81
CA GLY A 128 -2.07 19.39 17.17
C GLY A 128 -3.43 19.57 16.49
N GLY A 129 -4.50 18.92 17.00
CA GLY A 129 -5.84 18.94 16.38
C GLY A 129 -5.99 18.04 15.15
N TRP A 130 -4.97 17.26 14.83
CA TRP A 130 -4.99 16.27 13.76
C TRP A 130 -5.15 14.86 14.33
N TYR A 131 -5.96 14.03 13.65
CA TYR A 131 -5.89 12.58 13.72
C TYR A 131 -4.77 12.10 12.81
N LEU A 132 -3.89 11.27 13.36
CA LEU A 132 -2.74 10.70 12.69
C LEU A 132 -3.08 9.26 12.31
N SER A 133 -3.15 8.98 11.00
CA SER A 133 -3.63 7.68 10.51
C SER A 133 -2.62 6.55 10.70
N GLY A 134 -1.34 6.88 10.92
CA GLY A 134 -0.24 5.91 10.86
C GLY A 134 0.12 5.48 9.44
N ASP A 135 -0.48 6.09 8.41
CA ASP A 135 -0.08 5.91 7.01
C ASP A 135 0.91 7.01 6.61
N LEU A 136 1.91 6.68 5.79
CA LEU A 136 2.73 7.65 5.08
C LEU A 136 2.15 7.90 3.70
N ALA A 137 2.11 9.16 3.32
CA ALA A 137 1.64 9.61 2.02
C ALA A 137 2.44 10.83 1.54
N ARG A 138 2.26 11.18 0.28
CA ARG A 138 2.62 12.48 -0.28
C ARG A 138 1.41 13.13 -0.94
N ARG A 139 1.42 14.46 -1.01
CA ARG A 139 0.44 15.26 -1.76
C ARG A 139 1.14 15.90 -2.95
N ASP A 140 0.63 15.66 -4.15
CA ASP A 140 1.18 16.29 -5.35
C ASP A 140 0.71 17.74 -5.52
N ALA A 141 1.26 18.44 -6.52
CA ALA A 141 0.93 19.84 -6.80
C ALA A 141 -0.55 20.06 -7.18
N ASP A 142 -1.25 19.02 -7.65
CA ASP A 142 -2.66 19.07 -7.99
C ASP A 142 -3.55 18.62 -6.82
N GLY A 143 -2.98 18.43 -5.63
CA GLY A 143 -3.69 18.05 -4.41
C GLY A 143 -4.14 16.58 -4.37
N TYR A 144 -3.65 15.73 -5.28
CA TYR A 144 -3.88 14.29 -5.18
C TYR A 144 -2.96 13.68 -4.12
N PHE A 145 -3.51 12.75 -3.35
CA PHE A 145 -2.78 12.02 -2.33
C PHE A 145 -2.29 10.67 -2.87
N TRP A 146 -1.08 10.31 -2.49
CA TRP A 146 -0.40 9.09 -2.95
C TRP A 146 0.05 8.31 -1.74
N PHE A 147 -0.42 7.07 -1.64
CA PHE A 147 -0.02 6.19 -0.55
C PHE A 147 1.43 5.76 -0.72
N VAL A 148 2.23 5.88 0.34
CA VAL A 148 3.61 5.40 0.34
C VAL A 148 3.68 4.07 1.09
N GLY A 149 3.12 4.01 2.28
CA GLY A 149 3.22 2.82 3.12
C GLY A 149 2.61 3.03 4.49
N ARG A 150 2.66 2.00 5.30
CA ARG A 150 2.35 2.06 6.72
C ARG A 150 3.58 2.55 7.48
N ALA A 151 3.44 3.53 8.37
CA ALA A 151 4.58 4.10 9.10
C ALA A 151 5.37 3.04 9.89
N ASP A 152 4.69 1.99 10.36
CA ASP A 152 5.26 0.83 11.03
C ASP A 152 5.92 -0.19 10.07
N ASP A 153 5.53 -0.22 8.79
CA ASP A 153 6.13 -1.12 7.78
C ASP A 153 7.21 -0.46 6.91
N VAL A 154 7.45 0.85 7.06
CA VAL A 154 8.44 1.59 6.26
C VAL A 154 9.85 1.09 6.52
N ILE A 155 10.55 0.80 5.43
CA ILE A 155 11.91 0.28 5.45
C ILE A 155 12.87 1.46 5.43
N LYS A 156 13.73 1.55 6.44
CA LYS A 156 14.71 2.64 6.59
C LYS A 156 16.06 2.17 6.05
N SER A 157 16.26 2.34 4.75
CA SER A 157 17.47 1.88 4.05
C SER A 157 18.34 3.04 3.60
N ALA A 158 19.56 3.14 4.14
CA ALA A 158 20.56 4.15 3.76
C ALA A 158 19.98 5.59 3.70
N GLY A 159 19.18 5.96 4.70
CA GLY A 159 18.54 7.27 4.82
C GLY A 159 17.26 7.47 3.99
N HIS A 160 16.84 6.49 3.19
CA HIS A 160 15.59 6.52 2.44
C HIS A 160 14.46 5.87 3.24
N LEU A 161 13.28 6.48 3.20
CA LEU A 161 12.04 5.90 3.69
C LEU A 161 11.36 5.18 2.54
N ILE A 162 11.43 3.86 2.53
CA ILE A 162 10.93 3.05 1.44
C ILE A 162 9.63 2.40 1.88
N GLY A 163 8.56 2.76 1.18
CA GLY A 163 7.27 2.08 1.33
C GLY A 163 7.32 0.71 0.66
N PRO A 164 6.99 -0.39 1.36
CA PRO A 164 6.93 -1.71 0.74
C PRO A 164 6.03 -1.75 -0.50
N PHE A 165 4.93 -1.00 -0.48
CA PHE A 165 3.96 -0.97 -1.57
C PHE A 165 4.53 -0.42 -2.89
N GLU A 166 5.38 0.60 -2.85
CA GLU A 166 6.03 1.15 -4.04
C GLU A 166 6.92 0.10 -4.70
N VAL A 167 7.67 -0.64 -3.88
CA VAL A 167 8.54 -1.72 -4.36
C VAL A 167 7.73 -2.88 -4.93
N GLU A 168 6.66 -3.30 -4.22
CA GLU A 168 5.75 -4.35 -4.68
C GLU A 168 5.11 -3.99 -6.01
N SER A 169 4.65 -2.75 -6.17
CA SER A 169 4.01 -2.27 -7.39
C SER A 169 4.96 -2.33 -8.59
N ALA A 170 6.20 -1.86 -8.43
CA ALA A 170 7.21 -1.94 -9.47
C ALA A 170 7.62 -3.39 -9.83
N LEU A 171 7.60 -4.32 -8.87
CA LEU A 171 7.86 -5.74 -9.14
C LEU A 171 6.71 -6.40 -9.90
N MET A 172 5.46 -6.04 -9.60
CA MET A 172 4.27 -6.59 -10.27
C MET A 172 4.16 -6.21 -11.74
N GLU A 173 4.82 -5.14 -12.18
CA GLU A 173 4.93 -4.81 -13.61
C GLU A 173 5.68 -5.86 -14.43
N HIS A 174 6.46 -6.73 -13.79
CA HIS A 174 7.14 -7.81 -14.48
C HIS A 174 6.14 -8.88 -14.95
N PRO A 175 6.15 -9.31 -16.23
CA PRO A 175 5.16 -10.24 -16.76
C PRO A 175 5.00 -11.54 -15.96
N ALA A 176 6.10 -12.06 -15.42
CA ALA A 176 6.12 -13.29 -14.63
C ALA A 176 5.62 -13.15 -13.17
N VAL A 177 5.54 -11.94 -12.61
CA VAL A 177 5.23 -11.73 -11.19
C VAL A 177 3.72 -11.67 -10.99
N ALA A 178 3.17 -12.59 -10.20
CA ALA A 178 1.76 -12.56 -9.83
C ALA A 178 1.52 -11.64 -8.62
N GLU A 179 2.37 -11.76 -7.60
CA GLU A 179 2.29 -11.00 -6.36
C GLU A 179 3.69 -10.80 -5.77
N ALA A 180 3.87 -9.69 -5.07
CA ALA A 180 5.08 -9.39 -4.32
C ALA A 180 4.72 -8.96 -2.90
N GLY A 181 5.51 -9.39 -1.92
CA GLY A 181 5.47 -8.91 -0.54
C GLY A 181 6.85 -8.45 -0.13
N VAL A 182 6.99 -7.24 0.38
CA VAL A 182 8.29 -6.61 0.66
C VAL A 182 8.45 -6.32 2.14
N ILE A 183 9.64 -6.60 2.68
CA ILE A 183 10.01 -6.31 4.07
C ILE A 183 11.40 -5.70 4.15
N GLY A 184 11.68 -5.03 5.27
CA GLY A 184 13.03 -4.67 5.68
C GLY A 184 13.67 -5.82 6.45
N ILE A 185 14.91 -6.15 6.11
CA ILE A 185 15.77 -7.05 6.90
C ILE A 185 16.96 -6.26 7.44
N PRO A 186 17.49 -6.58 8.63
CA PRO A 186 18.67 -5.89 9.17
C PRO A 186 19.85 -5.93 8.20
N ASP A 187 20.48 -4.77 7.99
CA ASP A 187 21.67 -4.63 7.15
C ASP A 187 22.72 -3.79 7.91
N PRO A 188 23.97 -4.26 8.04
CA PRO A 188 24.98 -3.61 8.88
C PRO A 188 25.41 -2.23 8.35
N ILE A 189 25.17 -1.94 7.07
CA ILE A 189 25.59 -0.69 6.43
C ILE A 189 24.40 0.22 6.22
N ALA A 190 23.30 -0.32 5.69
CA ALA A 190 22.12 0.45 5.32
C ALA A 190 21.10 0.60 6.46
N GLY A 191 21.30 -0.06 7.61
CA GLY A 191 20.31 -0.18 8.69
C GLY A 191 19.32 -1.29 8.36
N GLU A 192 18.52 -1.09 7.32
CA GLU A 192 17.71 -2.15 6.70
C GLU A 192 18.05 -2.31 5.22
N ALA A 193 17.92 -3.54 4.71
CA ALA A 193 17.91 -3.86 3.29
C ALA A 193 16.50 -4.28 2.86
N VAL A 194 16.08 -3.86 1.68
CA VAL A 194 14.81 -4.26 1.09
C VAL A 194 14.92 -5.71 0.59
N LYS A 195 14.09 -6.61 1.11
CA LYS A 195 13.92 -7.98 0.62
C LYS A 195 12.50 -8.17 0.10
N ALA A 196 12.38 -8.78 -1.07
CA ALA A 196 11.10 -9.10 -1.69
C ALA A 196 10.83 -10.61 -1.69
N PHE A 197 9.58 -10.99 -1.45
CA PHE A 197 9.05 -12.33 -1.65
C PHE A 197 8.12 -12.30 -2.85
N VAL A 198 8.32 -13.18 -3.82
CA VAL A 198 7.63 -13.13 -5.11
C VAL A 198 6.92 -14.46 -5.36
N ALA A 199 5.61 -14.38 -5.64
CA ALA A 199 4.84 -15.47 -6.22
C ALA A 199 4.72 -15.26 -7.73
N LEU A 200 5.01 -16.30 -8.51
CA LEU A 200 5.02 -16.24 -9.97
C LEU A 200 3.63 -16.56 -10.55
N LYS A 201 3.36 -16.04 -11.76
CA LYS A 201 2.18 -16.43 -12.54
C LYS A 201 2.33 -17.88 -13.04
N PRO A 202 1.22 -18.61 -13.27
CA PRO A 202 1.27 -19.94 -13.86
C PRO A 202 2.08 -19.96 -15.17
N GLY A 203 2.91 -20.99 -15.35
CA GLY A 203 3.78 -21.13 -16.53
C GLY A 203 5.16 -20.48 -16.39
N HIS A 204 5.47 -19.87 -15.24
CA HIS A 204 6.81 -19.38 -14.92
C HIS A 204 7.40 -20.18 -13.74
N GLU A 205 8.67 -20.58 -13.87
CA GLU A 205 9.41 -21.31 -12.84
C GLU A 205 10.53 -20.44 -12.24
N PRO A 206 10.81 -20.57 -10.93
CA PRO A 206 11.93 -19.90 -10.28
C PRO A 206 13.28 -20.24 -10.94
N SER A 207 14.05 -19.23 -11.34
CA SER A 207 15.42 -19.40 -11.83
C SER A 207 16.29 -18.19 -11.47
N GLU A 208 17.61 -18.37 -11.45
CA GLU A 208 18.56 -17.26 -11.24
C GLU A 208 18.56 -16.24 -12.39
N GLU A 209 18.17 -16.67 -13.59
CA GLU A 209 17.96 -15.76 -14.72
C GLU A 209 16.74 -14.86 -14.48
N LEU A 210 15.59 -15.47 -14.13
CA LEU A 210 14.37 -14.74 -13.84
C LEU A 210 14.54 -13.80 -12.63
N ARG A 211 15.25 -14.26 -11.59
CA ARG A 211 15.58 -13.43 -10.41
C ARG A 211 16.34 -12.16 -10.81
N ARG A 212 17.35 -12.30 -11.67
CA ARG A 212 18.16 -11.17 -12.16
C ARG A 212 17.35 -10.23 -13.02
N ASP A 213 16.45 -10.75 -13.86
CA ASP A 213 15.60 -9.92 -14.73
C ASP A 213 14.62 -9.07 -13.91
N ILE A 214 13.95 -9.67 -12.92
CA ILE A 214 13.05 -8.94 -12.01
C ILE A 214 13.82 -7.88 -11.20
N LEU A 215 15.00 -8.21 -10.68
CA LEU A 215 15.87 -7.23 -9.99
C LEU A 215 16.30 -6.09 -10.92
N ALA A 216 16.61 -6.39 -12.18
CA ALA A 216 16.98 -5.39 -13.16
C ALA A 216 15.81 -4.45 -13.49
N LEU A 217 14.59 -4.99 -13.64
CA LEU A 217 13.38 -4.17 -13.77
C LEU A 217 13.20 -3.23 -12.58
N ALA A 218 13.26 -3.77 -11.35
CA ALA A 218 13.08 -2.97 -10.14
C ALA A 218 14.11 -1.85 -10.03
N ARG A 219 15.39 -2.13 -10.35
CA ARG A 219 16.45 -1.09 -10.38
C ARG A 219 16.20 -0.02 -11.44
N ARG A 220 15.70 -0.39 -12.62
CA ARG A 220 15.34 0.59 -13.67
C ARG A 220 14.16 1.47 -13.25
N ARG A 221 13.18 0.92 -12.53
CA ARG A 221 11.96 1.63 -12.11
C ARG A 221 12.15 2.52 -10.88
N LEU A 222 12.81 1.98 -9.86
CA LEU A 222 12.88 2.58 -8.52
C LEU A 222 14.24 3.23 -8.23
N GLY A 223 15.26 2.92 -9.04
CA GLY A 223 16.64 3.26 -8.75
C GLY A 223 17.30 2.33 -7.73
N PRO A 224 18.63 2.42 -7.58
CA PRO A 224 19.43 1.48 -6.78
C PRO A 224 19.21 1.60 -5.27
N ALA A 225 18.75 2.76 -4.78
CA ALA A 225 18.53 2.99 -3.36
C ALA A 225 17.25 2.32 -2.83
N VAL A 226 16.24 2.17 -3.69
CA VAL A 226 14.90 1.69 -3.33
C VAL A 226 14.68 0.24 -3.75
N ALA A 227 15.30 -0.19 -4.85
CA ALA A 227 15.14 -1.54 -5.37
C ALA A 227 15.57 -2.64 -4.37
N PRO A 228 14.89 -3.80 -4.37
CA PRO A 228 15.22 -4.90 -3.48
C PRO A 228 16.65 -5.39 -3.71
N ARG A 229 17.35 -5.74 -2.62
CA ARG A 229 18.68 -6.36 -2.67
C ARG A 229 18.58 -7.87 -2.95
N ALA A 230 17.49 -8.48 -2.50
CA ALA A 230 17.23 -9.89 -2.67
C ALA A 230 15.75 -10.13 -2.98
N ILE A 231 15.50 -11.14 -3.81
CA ILE A 231 14.19 -11.71 -4.08
C ILE A 231 14.21 -13.14 -3.57
N ASP A 232 13.13 -13.61 -2.98
CA ASP A 232 12.90 -15.02 -2.64
C ASP A 232 11.59 -15.48 -3.30
N PHE A 233 11.62 -16.60 -4.02
CA PHE A 233 10.44 -17.10 -4.71
C PHE A 233 9.63 -17.98 -3.77
N ARG A 234 8.31 -17.74 -3.72
CA ARG A 234 7.37 -18.48 -2.89
C ARG A 234 6.19 -18.98 -3.71
N PRO A 235 5.64 -20.17 -3.42
CA PRO A 235 4.44 -20.66 -4.11
C PRO A 235 3.23 -19.74 -3.87
N GLY A 236 3.17 -19.10 -2.71
CA GLY A 236 2.17 -18.10 -2.35
C GLY A 236 2.66 -17.22 -1.20
N LEU A 237 2.01 -16.08 -1.02
CA LEU A 237 2.28 -15.15 0.08
C LEU A 237 1.20 -15.29 1.16
N PRO A 238 1.56 -15.22 2.46
CA PRO A 238 0.59 -15.32 3.54
C PRO A 238 -0.37 -14.14 3.50
N LYS A 239 -1.67 -14.43 3.58
CA LYS A 239 -2.71 -13.40 3.50
C LYS A 239 -3.74 -13.55 4.59
N THR A 240 -4.36 -12.43 4.93
CA THR A 240 -5.60 -12.44 5.71
C THR A 240 -6.75 -12.98 4.87
N ARG A 241 -7.86 -13.40 5.50
CA ARG A 241 -9.12 -13.73 4.81
C ARG A 241 -9.69 -12.61 3.94
N SER A 242 -9.23 -11.37 4.13
CA SER A 242 -9.57 -10.23 3.26
C SER A 242 -8.64 -10.07 2.05
N GLY A 243 -7.72 -11.02 1.83
CA GLY A 243 -6.76 -11.01 0.72
C GLY A 243 -5.45 -10.26 1.02
N LYS A 244 -5.35 -9.61 2.19
CA LYS A 244 -4.21 -8.72 2.49
C LYS A 244 -2.92 -9.46 2.80
N ILE A 245 -1.81 -9.07 2.16
CA ILE A 245 -0.49 -9.66 2.44
C ILE A 245 -0.07 -9.36 3.88
N MET A 246 0.23 -10.42 4.64
CA MET A 246 0.66 -10.31 6.03
C MET A 246 2.18 -10.10 6.12
N ARG A 247 2.66 -8.88 5.83
CA ARG A 247 4.09 -8.52 5.88
C ARG A 247 4.72 -8.78 7.24
N ARG A 248 3.99 -8.57 8.33
CA ARG A 248 4.42 -8.94 9.69
C ARG A 248 4.81 -10.42 9.80
N LEU A 249 4.05 -11.31 9.17
CA LEU A 249 4.32 -12.74 9.17
C LEU A 249 5.51 -13.10 8.27
N LEU A 250 5.63 -12.46 7.10
CA LEU A 250 6.83 -12.58 6.26
C LEU A 250 8.09 -12.17 7.03
N ARG A 251 8.05 -11.03 7.74
CA ARG A 251 9.14 -10.54 8.57
C ARG A 251 9.44 -11.49 9.72
N ALA A 252 8.42 -12.00 10.40
CA ALA A 252 8.61 -12.94 11.50
C ALA A 252 9.30 -14.24 11.04
N ARG A 253 8.82 -14.83 9.93
CA ARG A 253 9.41 -16.04 9.35
C ARG A 253 10.84 -15.84 8.87
N GLU A 254 11.11 -14.73 8.19
CA GLU A 254 12.44 -14.42 7.69
C GLU A 254 13.46 -14.20 8.82
N LEU A 255 13.05 -13.53 9.89
CA LEU A 255 13.93 -13.17 11.01
C LEU A 255 13.90 -14.20 12.15
N GLY A 256 13.15 -15.30 12.01
CA GLY A 256 12.98 -16.31 13.07
C GLY A 256 12.30 -15.77 14.33
N LEU A 257 11.46 -14.74 14.21
CA LEU A 257 10.71 -14.15 15.31
C LEU A 257 9.38 -14.91 15.54
N PRO A 258 8.78 -14.82 16.74
CA PRO A 258 7.47 -15.39 16.99
C PRO A 258 6.41 -14.88 16.01
N GLU A 259 5.65 -15.79 15.40
CA GLU A 259 4.66 -15.46 14.37
C GLU A 259 3.44 -14.69 14.91
N GLY A 260 3.17 -14.76 16.22
CA GLY A 260 2.06 -14.06 16.88
C GLY A 260 0.69 -14.64 16.48
N ASP A 261 -0.34 -13.78 16.43
CA ASP A 261 -1.70 -14.21 16.07
C ASP A 261 -1.82 -14.51 14.56
N LEU A 262 -2.32 -15.72 14.26
CA LEU A 262 -2.55 -16.26 12.92
C LEU A 262 -4.04 -16.54 12.65
N SER A 263 -4.95 -16.16 13.56
CA SER A 263 -6.39 -16.46 13.46
C SER A 263 -7.06 -15.91 12.19
N THR A 264 -6.51 -14.83 11.64
CA THR A 264 -6.99 -14.16 10.43
C THR A 264 -6.34 -14.67 9.14
N LEU A 265 -5.35 -15.56 9.24
CA LEU A 265 -4.68 -16.16 8.08
C LEU A 265 -5.71 -16.94 7.24
N GLU A 266 -5.66 -16.74 5.93
CA GLU A 266 -6.40 -17.57 5.00
C GLU A 266 -5.83 -18.99 5.10
N SER A 267 -6.68 -19.97 5.42
CA SER A 267 -6.25 -21.37 5.49
C SER A 267 -5.83 -21.83 4.11
N GLU A 268 -4.60 -22.33 3.97
CA GLU A 268 -4.14 -22.98 2.74
C GLU A 268 -5.12 -24.12 2.38
N GLN A 269 -5.83 -23.97 1.27
CA GLN A 269 -6.52 -25.07 0.58
C GLN A 269 -5.71 -25.44 -0.65
#